data_AF-A0A962QWK8-F1
#
_entry.id   AF-A0A962QWK8-F1
#
_cell.length_a   1.000
_cell.length_b   1.000
_cell.length_c   1.000
_cell.angle_alpha   90.00
_cell.angle_beta   90.00
_cell.angle_gamma   90.00
#
_symmetry.space_group_name_H-M   'P 1'
#
loop_
_entity.id
_entity.type
_entity.pdbx_description
1 polymer ?
#
loop_
_entity_poly.entity_id
_entity_poly.type
_entity_poly.pdbx_seq_one_letter_code
_entity_poly.pdbx_strand_id
1 'polypeptide(L)'
;MDTPTVFLVLFALSIAGFFLGRRRSHAVVAGEGGARALHSLPKHYGYMAALWALLPALGLLLLWMLLETSILANIVIGELPASVQQLPESERGLYFNQVVSYARGAVDASQLSDVQITAAEHYRELLAASGKLKALLVALLAVIGGLLALRRIAPALRARNHVENIFKWMLFACSFLAVLTTLGIVLSVLFEAIRFFQKIPATDFLFGLEWSPQMAIRPDQVAASGSFGFVPLFVGTLLISAVAMVIAVPVGLMSAIYLSEYATRRFRSITKPVLEILAGVPTVVYGFFAALTVAPFIRELGESMGLSVASESALAAGLVMGIMIIPFVMSLSDDIINAVPDTMREASLGMGATMSETIRKVLLPAALPGIVGGILLAVSRAIGETMIVVMAAGLSAKLTINPLEAVTTITVQIVTLLVGDQEFDSPKTLAAFALGLVLFFVTLLLNVIALYVVRKYREQYE
;
A
#
# COMPACT_ATOMS: atom_id res chain seq x y z
N MET A 1 -32.36 2.90 -7.29
CA MET A 1 -31.78 2.44 -6.02
C MET A 1 -30.30 2.66 -6.11
N ASP A 2 -29.72 3.37 -5.14
CA ASP A 2 -28.29 3.65 -5.15
C ASP A 2 -27.52 2.36 -4.92
N THR A 3 -26.36 2.22 -5.55
CA THR A 3 -25.50 1.04 -5.40
C THR A 3 -25.28 0.60 -3.93
N PRO A 4 -25.09 1.51 -2.95
CA PRO A 4 -25.00 1.12 -1.53
C PRO A 4 -26.24 0.39 -1.00
N THR A 5 -27.44 0.78 -1.44
CA THR A 5 -28.69 0.13 -1.03
C THR A 5 -28.77 -1.30 -1.55
N VAL A 6 -28.25 -1.56 -2.76
CA VAL A 6 -28.20 -2.91 -3.35
C VAL A 6 -27.23 -3.79 -2.56
N PHE A 7 -26.08 -3.27 -2.13
CA PHE A 7 -25.17 -3.99 -1.24
C PHE A 7 -25.81 -4.34 0.10
N LEU A 8 -26.56 -3.42 0.72
CA LEU A 8 -27.26 -3.67 1.98
C LEU A 8 -28.34 -4.75 1.83
N VAL A 9 -29.13 -4.70 0.76
CA VAL A 9 -30.14 -5.73 0.44
C VAL A 9 -29.47 -7.09 0.23
N LEU A 10 -28.39 -7.13 -0.54
CA LEU A 10 -27.64 -8.36 -0.79
C LEU A 10 -27.05 -8.96 0.51
N PHE A 11 -26.51 -8.11 1.38
CA PHE A 11 -26.01 -8.52 2.70
C PHE A 11 -27.13 -9.07 3.58
N ALA A 12 -28.29 -8.40 3.61
CA ALA A 12 -29.47 -8.87 4.34
C ALA A 12 -29.98 -10.22 3.81
N LEU A 13 -30.03 -10.40 2.49
CA LEU A 13 -30.41 -11.67 1.85
C LEU A 13 -29.41 -12.80 2.16
N SER A 14 -28.12 -12.49 2.21
CA SER A 14 -27.07 -13.44 2.61
C SER A 14 -27.22 -13.87 4.08
N ILE A 15 -27.49 -12.93 4.99
CA ILE A 15 -27.79 -13.22 6.41
C ILE A 15 -29.06 -14.08 6.53
N ALA A 16 -30.12 -13.74 5.79
CA ALA A 16 -31.33 -14.55 5.76
C ALA A 16 -31.04 -15.97 5.25
N GLY A 17 -30.23 -16.10 4.18
CA GLY A 17 -29.74 -17.38 3.66
C GLY A 17 -28.99 -18.20 4.72
N PHE A 18 -28.15 -17.56 5.54
CA PHE A 18 -27.46 -18.23 6.66
C PHE A 18 -28.43 -18.84 7.67
N PHE A 19 -29.38 -18.04 8.15
CA PHE A 19 -30.34 -18.49 9.16
C PHE A 19 -31.30 -19.55 8.60
N LEU A 20 -31.79 -19.38 7.37
CA LEU A 20 -32.64 -20.36 6.70
C LEU A 20 -31.91 -21.68 6.45
N GLY A 21 -30.65 -21.64 6.00
CA GLY A 21 -29.82 -22.82 5.78
C GLY A 21 -29.57 -23.59 7.08
N ARG A 22 -29.26 -22.87 8.16
CA ARG A 22 -29.11 -23.47 9.48
C ARG A 22 -30.43 -24.08 9.98
N ARG A 23 -31.55 -23.36 9.88
CA ARG A 23 -32.87 -23.86 10.30
C ARG A 23 -33.29 -25.10 9.50
N ARG A 24 -33.07 -25.10 8.18
CA ARG A 24 -33.36 -26.24 7.31
C ARG A 24 -32.52 -27.47 7.69
N SER A 25 -31.24 -27.30 8.01
CA SER A 25 -30.38 -28.41 8.44
C SER A 25 -30.90 -29.11 9.71
N HIS A 26 -31.48 -28.37 10.65
CA HIS A 26 -32.13 -28.94 11.82
C HIS A 26 -33.45 -29.64 11.47
N ALA A 27 -34.25 -29.05 10.59
CA ALA A 27 -35.54 -29.62 10.19
C ALA A 27 -35.41 -30.97 9.46
N VAL A 28 -34.37 -31.14 8.65
CA VAL A 28 -34.14 -32.38 7.88
C VAL A 28 -33.77 -33.58 8.78
N VAL A 29 -33.28 -33.33 10.00
CA VAL A 29 -32.81 -34.39 10.91
C VAL A 29 -33.61 -34.41 12.23
N ALA A 30 -34.76 -33.74 12.26
CA ALA A 30 -35.62 -33.66 13.45
C ALA A 30 -36.14 -35.04 13.91
N GLY A 31 -36.19 -36.04 13.02
CA GLY A 31 -36.62 -37.42 13.33
C GLY A 31 -35.50 -38.47 13.43
N GLU A 32 -34.25 -38.13 13.09
CA GLU A 32 -33.15 -39.11 12.89
C GLU A 32 -31.96 -38.87 13.85
N GLY A 33 -32.21 -38.52 15.11
CA GLY A 33 -31.15 -38.36 16.12
C GLY A 33 -30.51 -36.97 16.19
N GLY A 34 -31.14 -35.95 15.57
CA GLY A 34 -30.77 -34.55 15.72
C GLY A 34 -29.44 -34.18 15.04
N ALA A 35 -28.73 -33.18 15.55
CA ALA A 35 -27.55 -32.62 14.87
C ALA A 35 -26.39 -33.61 14.64
N ARG A 36 -26.40 -34.79 15.28
CA ARG A 36 -25.37 -35.84 15.11
C ARG A 36 -25.50 -36.64 13.82
N ALA A 37 -26.68 -36.67 13.21
CA ALA A 37 -26.90 -37.35 11.93
C ALA A 37 -26.52 -36.49 10.70
N LEU A 38 -26.17 -35.22 10.90
CA LEU A 38 -25.56 -34.38 9.85
C LEU A 38 -24.07 -34.68 9.74
N HIS A 39 -23.55 -34.80 8.51
CA HIS A 39 -22.10 -34.93 8.30
C HIS A 39 -21.32 -33.67 8.72
N SER A 40 -21.91 -32.48 8.57
CA SER A 40 -21.26 -31.19 8.92
C SER A 40 -22.02 -30.49 10.04
N LEU A 41 -21.34 -29.63 10.82
CA LEU A 41 -22.03 -28.80 11.81
C LEU A 41 -23.06 -27.88 11.12
N PRO A 42 -24.27 -27.66 11.70
CA PRO A 42 -25.34 -26.82 11.13
C PRO A 42 -24.89 -25.45 10.62
N LYS A 43 -23.89 -24.84 11.27
CA LYS A 43 -23.29 -23.56 10.85
C LYS A 43 -22.75 -23.58 9.41
N HIS A 44 -22.19 -24.70 8.95
CA HIS A 44 -21.63 -24.81 7.60
C HIS A 44 -22.71 -24.86 6.52
N TYR A 45 -23.89 -25.42 6.80
CA TYR A 45 -25.04 -25.35 5.88
C TYR A 45 -25.57 -23.91 5.78
N GLY A 46 -25.56 -23.18 6.89
CA GLY A 46 -25.81 -21.74 6.90
C GLY A 46 -24.80 -20.97 6.04
N TYR A 47 -23.49 -21.17 6.26
CA TYR A 47 -22.46 -20.50 5.46
C TYR A 47 -22.56 -20.85 3.97
N MET A 48 -22.84 -22.11 3.63
CA MET A 48 -23.04 -22.52 2.25
C MET A 48 -24.22 -21.80 1.59
N ALA A 49 -25.37 -21.72 2.26
CA ALA A 49 -26.55 -21.03 1.75
C ALA A 49 -26.33 -19.51 1.60
N ALA A 50 -25.65 -18.90 2.57
CA ALA A 50 -25.25 -17.50 2.50
C ALA A 50 -24.32 -17.22 1.32
N LEU A 51 -23.28 -18.05 1.11
CA LEU A 51 -22.33 -17.89 0.02
C LEU A 51 -22.96 -18.10 -1.36
N TRP A 52 -23.89 -19.05 -1.49
CA TRP A 52 -24.63 -19.28 -2.73
C TRP A 52 -25.61 -18.15 -3.07
N ALA A 53 -26.17 -17.48 -2.06
CA ALA A 53 -26.95 -16.27 -2.27
C ALA A 53 -26.05 -15.07 -2.61
N LEU A 54 -24.89 -14.94 -1.94
CA LEU A 54 -24.02 -13.78 -2.04
C LEU A 54 -23.19 -13.76 -3.31
N LEU A 55 -22.42 -14.82 -3.60
CA LEU A 55 -21.35 -14.77 -4.62
C LEU A 55 -21.85 -14.57 -6.05
N PRO A 56 -22.87 -15.28 -6.55
CA PRO A 56 -23.37 -15.06 -7.91
C PRO A 56 -23.98 -13.66 -8.08
N ALA A 57 -24.73 -13.20 -7.09
CA ALA A 57 -25.36 -11.89 -7.07
C ALA A 57 -24.34 -10.75 -6.96
N LEU A 58 -23.29 -10.93 -6.16
CA LEU A 58 -22.15 -10.02 -6.09
C LEU A 58 -21.40 -9.96 -7.42
N GLY A 59 -21.19 -11.11 -8.08
CA GLY A 59 -20.58 -11.19 -9.41
C GLY A 59 -21.37 -10.41 -10.45
N LEU A 60 -22.69 -10.56 -10.47
CA LEU A 60 -23.58 -9.77 -11.35
C LEU A 60 -23.50 -8.28 -11.03
N LEU A 61 -23.51 -7.90 -9.76
CA LEU A 61 -23.43 -6.50 -9.33
C LEU A 61 -22.11 -5.86 -9.78
N LEU A 62 -20.98 -6.55 -9.61
CA LEU A 62 -19.67 -6.07 -10.05
C LEU A 62 -19.59 -5.95 -11.57
N LEU A 63 -20.08 -6.95 -12.31
CA LEU A 63 -20.16 -6.90 -13.77
C LEU A 63 -21.04 -5.72 -14.24
N TRP A 64 -22.18 -5.51 -13.58
CA TRP A 64 -23.06 -4.39 -13.88
C TRP A 64 -22.36 -3.06 -13.66
N MET A 65 -21.65 -2.89 -12.54
CA MET A 65 -20.92 -1.65 -12.25
C MET A 65 -19.79 -1.36 -13.26
N LEU A 66 -19.13 -2.41 -13.76
CA LEU A 66 -18.11 -2.29 -14.81
C LEU A 66 -18.72 -1.86 -16.16
N LEU A 67 -19.88 -2.40 -16.52
CA LEU A 67 -20.47 -2.21 -17.85
C LEU A 67 -21.49 -1.06 -17.93
N GLU A 68 -22.16 -0.69 -16.83
CA GLU A 68 -23.24 0.31 -16.78
C GLU A 68 -22.81 1.63 -17.40
N THR A 69 -21.67 2.18 -16.98
CA THR A 69 -21.18 3.47 -17.50
C THR A 69 -20.90 3.39 -19.01
N SER A 70 -20.26 2.33 -19.49
CA SER A 70 -19.93 2.18 -20.91
C SER A 70 -21.15 1.96 -21.79
N ILE A 71 -22.10 1.12 -21.34
CA ILE A 71 -23.33 0.84 -22.09
C ILE A 71 -24.19 2.09 -22.17
N LEU A 72 -24.41 2.78 -21.04
CA LEU A 72 -25.21 3.99 -21.01
C LEU A 72 -24.57 5.12 -21.82
N ALA A 73 -23.25 5.25 -21.79
CA ALA A 73 -22.54 6.20 -22.63
C ALA A 73 -22.77 5.93 -24.12
N ASN A 74 -22.65 4.68 -24.56
CA ASN A 74 -22.86 4.32 -25.96
C ASN A 74 -24.30 4.55 -26.43
N ILE A 75 -25.30 4.31 -25.58
CA ILE A 75 -26.71 4.59 -25.89
C ILE A 75 -26.91 6.09 -26.08
N VAL A 76 -26.49 6.91 -25.11
CA VAL A 76 -26.68 8.36 -25.18
C VAL A 76 -25.92 8.97 -26.34
N ILE A 77 -24.67 8.58 -26.57
CA ILE A 77 -23.86 9.07 -27.70
C ILE A 77 -24.50 8.71 -29.04
N GLY A 78 -25.11 7.52 -29.16
CA GLY A 78 -25.81 7.08 -30.37
C GLY A 78 -27.04 7.92 -30.72
N GLU A 79 -27.66 8.57 -29.74
CA GLU A 79 -28.84 9.42 -29.91
C GLU A 79 -28.50 10.92 -30.09
N LEU A 80 -27.22 11.31 -29.90
CA LEU A 80 -26.79 12.69 -30.11
C LEU A 80 -26.83 13.09 -31.60
N PRO A 81 -27.01 14.38 -31.93
CA PRO A 81 -26.98 14.85 -33.31
C PRO A 81 -25.68 14.49 -34.04
N ALA A 82 -25.77 14.27 -35.36
CA ALA A 82 -24.62 13.90 -36.20
C ALA A 82 -23.43 14.90 -36.10
N SER A 83 -23.70 16.17 -35.81
CA SER A 83 -22.68 17.20 -35.56
C SER A 83 -21.80 16.92 -34.35
N VAL A 84 -22.34 16.28 -33.30
CA VAL A 84 -21.60 15.91 -32.08
C VAL A 84 -20.93 14.55 -32.25
N GLN A 85 -21.55 13.62 -32.99
CA GLN A 85 -20.95 12.31 -33.28
C GLN A 85 -19.68 12.42 -34.14
N GLN A 86 -19.59 13.43 -35.00
CA GLN A 86 -18.44 13.68 -35.87
C GLN A 86 -17.28 14.40 -35.17
N LEU A 87 -17.44 14.84 -33.92
CA LEU A 87 -16.36 15.48 -33.17
C LEU A 87 -15.20 14.51 -32.91
N PRO A 88 -13.96 15.03 -32.77
CA PRO A 88 -12.81 14.27 -32.27
C PRO A 88 -13.13 13.57 -30.94
N GLU A 89 -12.51 12.41 -30.70
CA GLU A 89 -12.82 11.56 -29.54
C GLU A 89 -12.65 12.29 -28.19
N SER A 90 -11.64 13.16 -28.08
CA SER A 90 -11.37 14.00 -26.89
C SER A 90 -12.50 15.00 -26.61
N GLU A 91 -12.96 15.71 -27.64
CA GLU A 91 -14.03 16.70 -27.53
C GLU A 91 -15.37 16.03 -27.25
N ARG A 92 -15.63 14.86 -27.86
CA ARG A 92 -16.82 14.05 -27.59
C ARG A 92 -16.84 13.51 -26.16
N GLY A 93 -15.68 13.08 -25.66
CA GLY A 93 -15.51 12.65 -24.27
C GLY A 93 -15.76 13.79 -23.28
N LEU A 94 -15.27 15.00 -23.56
CA LEU A 94 -15.54 16.19 -22.76
C LEU A 94 -17.03 16.55 -22.76
N TYR A 95 -17.66 16.54 -23.94
CA TYR A 95 -19.08 16.81 -24.10
C TYR A 95 -19.93 15.83 -23.28
N PHE A 96 -19.62 14.53 -23.37
CA PHE A 96 -20.31 13.50 -22.58
C PHE A 96 -20.07 13.68 -21.06
N ASN A 97 -18.86 14.02 -20.64
CA ASN A 97 -18.58 14.29 -19.23
C ASN A 97 -19.38 15.48 -18.68
N GLN A 98 -19.62 16.52 -19.49
CA GLN A 98 -20.48 17.64 -19.11
C GLN A 98 -21.95 17.20 -18.94
N VAL A 99 -22.47 16.39 -19.87
CA VAL A 99 -23.81 15.77 -19.79
C VAL A 99 -23.94 14.93 -18.52
N VAL A 100 -22.98 14.06 -18.23
CA VAL A 100 -22.97 13.22 -17.02
C VAL A 100 -22.87 14.05 -15.74
N SER A 101 -22.07 15.11 -15.75
CA SER A 101 -21.89 15.99 -14.58
C SER A 101 -23.17 16.76 -14.25
N TYR A 102 -23.88 17.25 -15.26
CA TYR A 102 -25.20 17.87 -15.09
C TYR A 102 -26.25 16.86 -14.61
N ALA A 103 -26.29 15.67 -15.20
CA ALA A 103 -27.22 14.62 -14.79
C ALA A 103 -27.04 14.18 -13.32
N ARG A 104 -25.82 14.34 -12.77
CA ARG A 104 -25.49 14.10 -11.36
C ARG A 104 -25.67 15.33 -10.45
N GLY A 105 -26.08 16.48 -11.01
CA GLY A 105 -26.31 17.72 -10.27
C GLY A 105 -25.04 18.49 -9.88
N ALA A 106 -23.92 18.27 -10.58
CA ALA A 106 -22.64 18.93 -10.29
C ALA A 106 -22.40 20.23 -11.08
N VAL A 107 -23.23 20.50 -12.10
CA VAL A 107 -23.10 21.66 -13.02
C VAL A 107 -24.47 22.30 -13.21
N ASP A 108 -24.52 23.61 -13.38
CA ASP A 108 -25.75 24.37 -13.61
C ASP A 108 -26.17 24.39 -15.10
N ALA A 109 -27.47 24.50 -15.35
CA ALA A 109 -28.05 24.48 -16.70
C ALA A 109 -27.59 25.65 -17.59
N SER A 110 -27.17 26.77 -16.97
CA SER A 110 -26.74 27.99 -17.68
C SER A 110 -25.45 27.83 -18.48
N GLN A 111 -24.68 26.77 -18.22
CA GLN A 111 -23.41 26.49 -18.87
C GLN A 111 -23.54 25.47 -20.02
N LEU A 112 -24.75 25.00 -20.30
CA LEU A 112 -25.02 23.89 -21.21
C LEU A 112 -26.02 24.29 -22.30
N SER A 113 -25.84 23.69 -23.48
CA SER A 113 -26.81 23.80 -24.57
C SER A 113 -28.08 22.99 -24.27
N ASP A 114 -29.21 23.38 -24.87
CA ASP A 114 -30.49 22.65 -24.71
C ASP A 114 -30.35 21.16 -25.08
N VAL A 115 -29.54 20.85 -26.08
CA VAL A 115 -29.22 19.46 -26.50
C VAL A 115 -28.51 18.68 -25.39
N GLN A 116 -27.59 19.31 -24.66
CA GLN A 116 -26.89 18.69 -23.52
C GLN A 116 -27.84 18.46 -22.35
N ILE A 117 -28.77 19.39 -22.10
CA ILE A 117 -29.76 19.27 -21.04
C ILE A 117 -30.69 18.08 -21.36
N THR A 118 -31.23 17.99 -22.56
CA THR A 118 -32.08 16.86 -22.98
C THR A 118 -31.34 15.53 -22.92
N ALA A 119 -30.09 15.48 -23.40
CA ALA A 119 -29.26 14.28 -23.31
C ALA A 119 -28.99 13.87 -21.84
N ALA A 120 -28.81 14.84 -20.95
CA ALA A 120 -28.56 14.59 -19.54
C ALA A 120 -29.83 14.12 -18.79
N GLU A 121 -31.00 14.66 -19.14
CA GLU A 121 -32.28 14.18 -18.64
C GLU A 121 -32.54 12.74 -19.07
N HIS A 122 -32.31 12.42 -20.36
CA HIS A 122 -32.42 11.06 -20.86
C HIS A 122 -31.42 10.10 -20.17
N TYR A 123 -30.16 10.52 -20.00
CA TYR A 123 -29.16 9.75 -19.26
C TYR A 123 -29.59 9.50 -17.81
N ARG A 124 -30.21 10.48 -17.14
CA ARG A 124 -30.75 10.33 -15.78
C ARG A 124 -31.89 9.31 -15.73
N GLU A 125 -32.78 9.30 -16.72
CA GLU A 125 -33.84 8.29 -16.84
C GLU A 125 -33.26 6.89 -17.03
N LEU A 126 -32.28 6.74 -17.93
CA LEU A 126 -31.58 5.48 -18.16
C LEU A 126 -30.86 4.99 -16.89
N LEU A 127 -30.18 5.88 -16.16
CA LEU A 127 -29.56 5.55 -14.87
C LEU A 127 -30.58 5.09 -13.85
N ALA A 128 -31.74 5.76 -13.76
CA ALA A 128 -32.81 5.37 -12.84
C ALA A 128 -33.40 4.00 -13.20
N ALA A 129 -33.61 3.73 -14.49
CA ALA A 129 -34.09 2.45 -15.01
C ALA A 129 -33.07 1.32 -14.79
N SER A 130 -31.81 1.55 -15.16
CA SER A 130 -30.67 0.65 -14.92
C SER A 130 -30.54 0.31 -13.43
N GLY A 131 -30.64 1.32 -12.55
CA GLY A 131 -30.57 1.12 -11.10
C GLY A 131 -31.68 0.23 -10.56
N LYS A 132 -32.92 0.36 -11.07
CA LYS A 132 -34.05 -0.51 -10.68
C LYS A 132 -33.85 -1.94 -11.20
N LEU A 133 -33.43 -2.09 -12.46
CA LEU A 133 -33.19 -3.37 -13.09
C LEU A 133 -32.04 -4.14 -12.42
N LYS A 134 -30.93 -3.45 -12.14
CA LYS A 134 -29.79 -3.95 -11.35
C LYS A 134 -30.25 -4.49 -10.01
N ALA A 135 -30.98 -3.69 -9.23
CA ALA A 135 -31.46 -4.08 -7.91
C ALA A 135 -32.36 -5.33 -7.97
N LEU A 136 -33.28 -5.36 -8.93
CA LEU A 136 -34.18 -6.50 -9.14
C LEU A 136 -33.40 -7.78 -9.49
N LEU A 137 -32.51 -7.72 -10.48
CA LEU A 137 -31.77 -8.90 -10.95
C LEU A 137 -30.79 -9.42 -9.90
N VAL A 138 -30.10 -8.54 -9.18
CA VAL A 138 -29.19 -8.92 -8.08
C VAL A 138 -29.98 -9.59 -6.96
N ALA A 139 -31.13 -9.02 -6.54
CA ALA A 139 -31.97 -9.63 -5.52
C ALA A 139 -32.55 -10.98 -5.96
N LEU A 140 -33.04 -11.07 -7.20
CA LEU A 140 -33.56 -12.31 -7.79
C LEU A 140 -32.48 -13.41 -7.79
N LEU A 141 -31.28 -13.09 -8.27
CA LEU A 141 -30.18 -14.04 -8.34
C LEU A 141 -29.73 -14.49 -6.94
N ALA A 142 -29.73 -13.59 -5.95
CA ALA A 142 -29.43 -13.93 -4.57
C ALA A 142 -30.48 -14.88 -3.96
N VAL A 143 -31.77 -14.60 -4.19
CA VAL A 143 -32.86 -15.46 -3.74
C VAL A 143 -32.81 -16.83 -4.42
N ILE A 144 -32.60 -16.88 -5.73
CA ILE A 144 -32.45 -18.14 -6.49
C ILE A 144 -31.26 -18.94 -5.95
N GLY A 145 -30.10 -18.30 -5.78
CA GLY A 145 -28.90 -18.94 -5.23
C GLY A 145 -29.13 -19.52 -3.84
N GLY A 146 -29.77 -18.75 -2.95
CA GLY A 146 -30.16 -19.21 -1.61
C GLY A 146 -31.15 -20.37 -1.64
N LEU A 147 -32.20 -20.29 -2.46
CA LEU A 147 -33.21 -21.36 -2.61
C LEU A 147 -32.61 -22.65 -3.17
N LEU A 148 -31.72 -22.55 -4.16
CA LEU A 148 -31.00 -23.71 -4.70
C LEU A 148 -30.13 -24.36 -3.63
N ALA A 149 -29.43 -23.56 -2.83
CA ALA A 149 -28.66 -24.08 -1.70
C ALA A 149 -29.55 -24.78 -0.68
N LEU A 150 -30.69 -24.19 -0.31
CA LEU A 150 -31.67 -24.80 0.62
C LEU A 150 -32.23 -26.13 0.10
N ARG A 151 -32.49 -26.23 -1.22
CA ARG A 151 -32.96 -27.48 -1.85
C ARG A 151 -31.90 -28.58 -1.83
N ARG A 152 -30.61 -28.23 -1.84
CA ARG A 152 -29.50 -29.20 -1.78
C ARG A 152 -29.15 -29.67 -0.38
N ILE A 153 -29.70 -29.07 0.69
CA ILE A 153 -29.41 -29.47 2.06
C ILE A 153 -29.96 -30.87 2.32
N ALA A 154 -29.05 -31.84 2.47
CA ALA A 154 -29.30 -33.22 2.83
C ALA A 154 -28.30 -33.68 3.91
N PRO A 155 -28.62 -34.71 4.72
CA PRO A 155 -27.74 -35.15 5.81
C PRO A 155 -26.36 -35.60 5.35
N ALA A 156 -26.29 -36.27 4.20
CA ALA A 156 -25.04 -36.75 3.59
C ALA A 156 -24.20 -35.65 2.93
N LEU A 157 -24.73 -34.43 2.76
CA LEU A 157 -24.01 -33.35 2.09
C LEU A 157 -22.83 -32.88 2.95
N ARG A 158 -21.63 -32.88 2.36
CA ARG A 158 -20.41 -32.35 2.96
C ARG A 158 -20.35 -30.82 2.85
N ALA A 159 -21.24 -30.11 3.56
CA ALA A 159 -21.34 -28.65 3.50
C ALA A 159 -20.03 -27.94 3.88
N ARG A 160 -19.27 -28.50 4.84
CA ARG A 160 -17.95 -27.97 5.22
C ARG A 160 -16.99 -27.90 4.03
N ASN A 161 -16.85 -28.99 3.27
CA ASN A 161 -15.92 -29.06 2.13
C ASN A 161 -16.32 -28.08 1.02
N HIS A 162 -17.61 -27.85 0.80
CA HIS A 162 -18.08 -26.86 -0.17
C HIS A 162 -17.69 -25.44 0.23
N VAL A 163 -17.92 -25.07 1.50
CA VAL A 163 -17.54 -23.76 2.03
C VAL A 163 -16.02 -23.59 1.99
N GLU A 164 -15.26 -24.59 2.45
CA GLU A 164 -13.79 -24.54 2.39
C GLU A 164 -13.27 -24.41 0.94
N ASN A 165 -13.88 -25.09 -0.03
CA ASN A 165 -13.48 -24.96 -1.43
C ASN A 165 -13.75 -23.56 -1.97
N ILE A 166 -14.88 -22.93 -1.62
CA ILE A 166 -15.18 -21.54 -1.97
C ILE A 166 -14.12 -20.60 -1.40
N PHE A 167 -13.78 -20.73 -0.11
CA PHE A 167 -12.74 -19.91 0.51
C PHE A 167 -11.35 -20.15 -0.11
N LYS A 168 -11.00 -21.39 -0.44
CA LYS A 168 -9.74 -21.72 -1.13
C LYS A 168 -9.64 -21.01 -2.48
N TRP A 169 -10.69 -21.06 -3.30
CA TRP A 169 -10.72 -20.37 -4.58
C TRP A 169 -10.72 -18.84 -4.44
N MET A 170 -11.41 -18.30 -3.43
CA MET A 170 -11.39 -16.87 -3.14
C MET A 170 -9.98 -16.40 -2.76
N LEU A 171 -9.30 -17.12 -1.84
CA LEU A 171 -7.93 -16.83 -1.44
C LEU A 171 -6.95 -17.00 -2.61
N PHE A 172 -7.13 -18.02 -3.44
CA PHE A 172 -6.36 -18.22 -4.66
C PHE A 172 -6.55 -17.06 -5.63
N ALA A 173 -7.77 -16.61 -5.88
CA ALA A 173 -8.06 -15.48 -6.76
C ALA A 173 -7.44 -14.18 -6.23
N CYS A 174 -7.54 -13.91 -4.93
CA CYS A 174 -6.90 -12.76 -4.30
C CYS A 174 -5.37 -12.80 -4.44
N SER A 175 -4.75 -13.95 -4.16
CA SER A 175 -3.30 -14.13 -4.30
C SER A 175 -2.85 -14.00 -5.76
N PHE A 176 -3.60 -14.60 -6.69
CA PHE A 176 -3.31 -14.52 -8.12
C PHE A 176 -3.43 -13.08 -8.64
N LEU A 177 -4.48 -12.36 -8.26
CA LEU A 177 -4.65 -10.94 -8.60
C LEU A 177 -3.50 -10.10 -8.05
N ALA A 178 -3.11 -10.31 -6.78
CA ALA A 178 -1.99 -9.60 -6.18
C ALA A 178 -0.69 -9.82 -6.97
N VAL A 179 -0.36 -11.07 -7.34
CA VAL A 179 0.82 -11.40 -8.15
C VAL A 179 0.74 -10.74 -9.54
N LEU A 180 -0.41 -10.79 -10.21
CA LEU A 180 -0.61 -10.12 -11.50
C LEU A 180 -0.46 -8.60 -11.40
N THR A 181 -0.99 -7.97 -10.35
CA THR A 181 -0.82 -6.54 -10.11
C THR A 181 0.64 -6.19 -9.87
N THR A 182 1.37 -6.95 -9.05
CA THR A 182 2.80 -6.75 -8.83
C THR A 182 3.59 -6.89 -10.14
N LEU A 183 3.30 -7.92 -10.93
CA LEU A 183 3.92 -8.10 -12.24
C LEU A 183 3.59 -6.94 -13.18
N GLY A 184 2.33 -6.48 -13.19
CA GLY A 184 1.88 -5.33 -13.97
C GLY A 184 2.62 -4.04 -13.60
N ILE A 185 2.82 -3.77 -12.30
CA ILE A 185 3.60 -2.63 -11.82
C ILE A 185 5.06 -2.73 -12.30
N VAL A 186 5.70 -3.89 -12.13
CA VAL A 186 7.09 -4.10 -12.55
C VAL A 186 7.24 -3.92 -14.06
N LEU A 187 6.35 -4.52 -14.86
CA LEU A 187 6.36 -4.38 -16.31
C LEU A 187 6.09 -2.95 -16.75
N SER A 188 5.14 -2.25 -16.12
CA SER A 188 4.84 -0.85 -16.41
C SER A 188 6.07 0.04 -16.15
N VAL A 189 6.71 -0.10 -14.99
CA VAL A 189 7.92 0.66 -14.66
C VAL A 189 9.05 0.32 -15.62
N LEU A 190 9.22 -0.96 -15.99
CA LEU A 190 10.24 -1.41 -16.93
C LEU A 190 10.04 -0.81 -18.33
N PHE A 191 8.82 -0.86 -18.89
CA PHE A 191 8.57 -0.34 -20.24
C PHE A 191 8.76 1.17 -20.33
N GLU A 192 8.29 1.93 -19.34
CA GLU A 192 8.49 3.39 -19.33
C GLU A 192 9.96 3.76 -19.07
N ALA A 193 10.68 3.01 -18.23
CA ALA A 193 12.12 3.18 -18.06
C ALA A 193 12.91 2.86 -19.34
N ILE A 194 12.53 1.84 -20.12
CA ILE A 194 13.15 1.55 -21.42
C ILE A 194 12.96 2.74 -22.38
N ARG A 195 11.76 3.34 -22.43
CA ARG A 195 11.51 4.56 -23.23
C ARG A 195 12.38 5.74 -22.79
N PHE A 196 12.62 5.88 -21.48
CA PHE A 196 13.56 6.87 -20.96
C PHE A 196 14.98 6.61 -21.47
N PHE A 197 15.49 5.38 -21.36
CA PHE A 197 16.86 5.03 -21.76
C PHE A 197 17.09 5.05 -23.28
N GLN A 198 16.02 5.06 -24.09
CA GLN A 198 16.11 5.35 -25.52
C GLN A 198 16.41 6.84 -25.80
N LYS A 199 16.01 7.74 -24.89
CA LYS A 199 16.25 9.19 -24.99
C LYS A 199 17.54 9.62 -24.29
N ILE A 200 17.92 8.94 -23.19
CA ILE A 200 19.09 9.28 -22.36
C ILE A 200 19.97 8.05 -22.12
N PRO A 201 21.28 8.11 -22.39
CA PRO A 201 22.17 6.98 -22.14
C PRO A 201 22.14 6.52 -20.68
N ALA A 202 22.08 5.20 -20.46
CA ALA A 202 22.05 4.63 -19.12
C ALA A 202 23.31 4.96 -18.30
N THR A 203 24.47 5.13 -18.96
CA THR A 203 25.72 5.55 -18.30
C THR A 203 25.62 6.94 -17.72
N ASP A 204 25.05 7.87 -18.49
CA ASP A 204 24.93 9.29 -18.10
C ASP A 204 23.92 9.45 -16.97
N PHE A 205 22.87 8.62 -16.99
CA PHE A 205 21.93 8.51 -15.88
C PHE A 205 22.58 7.92 -14.63
N LEU A 206 23.18 6.73 -14.71
CA LEU A 206 23.68 6.00 -13.52
C LEU A 206 24.88 6.68 -12.86
N PHE A 207 25.77 7.28 -13.65
CA PHE A 207 27.02 7.89 -13.18
C PHE A 207 27.01 9.42 -13.22
N GLY A 208 25.95 10.05 -13.72
CA GLY A 208 25.81 11.50 -13.76
C GLY A 208 25.83 12.12 -12.36
N LEU A 209 26.57 13.22 -12.22
CA LEU A 209 26.77 13.95 -10.96
C LEU A 209 25.89 15.19 -10.82
N GLU A 210 25.11 15.51 -11.86
CA GLU A 210 24.21 16.64 -11.87
C GLU A 210 22.77 16.17 -12.09
N TRP A 211 21.83 16.78 -11.39
CA TRP A 211 20.41 16.53 -11.57
C TRP A 211 19.69 17.86 -11.76
N SER A 212 19.35 18.13 -13.02
CA SER A 212 18.59 19.29 -13.47
C SER A 212 17.62 18.85 -14.57
N PRO A 213 16.43 18.34 -14.19
CA PRO A 213 15.42 17.87 -15.15
C PRO A 213 14.67 19.03 -15.84
N GLN A 214 15.17 20.27 -15.75
CA GLN A 214 14.61 21.45 -16.38
C GLN A 214 15.09 21.51 -17.83
N MET A 215 14.15 21.40 -18.78
CA MET A 215 14.41 21.55 -20.21
C MET A 215 14.17 23.01 -20.63
N ALA A 216 14.95 23.51 -21.59
CA ALA A 216 14.74 24.84 -22.18
C ALA A 216 13.31 24.97 -22.74
N ILE A 217 12.56 25.97 -22.30
CA ILE A 217 11.16 26.22 -22.68
C ILE A 217 11.08 26.96 -24.05
N ARG A 218 12.20 27.52 -24.53
CA ARG A 218 12.27 28.31 -25.77
C ARG A 218 13.30 27.76 -26.75
N PRO A 219 13.03 27.76 -28.07
CA PRO A 219 13.98 27.32 -29.10
C PRO A 219 15.27 28.14 -29.13
N ASP A 220 15.25 29.39 -28.62
CA ASP A 220 16.41 30.29 -28.57
C ASP A 220 17.28 30.12 -27.31
N GLN A 221 16.86 29.26 -26.36
CA GLN A 221 17.64 28.98 -25.16
C GLN A 221 18.56 27.78 -25.40
N VAL A 222 19.86 28.04 -25.54
CA VAL A 222 20.91 27.03 -25.40
C VAL A 222 21.03 26.70 -23.91
N ALA A 223 20.09 25.93 -23.38
CA ALA A 223 20.27 25.18 -22.14
C ALA A 223 20.13 23.69 -22.49
N ALA A 224 21.16 22.94 -22.09
CA ALA A 224 21.41 21.55 -22.45
C ALA A 224 20.16 20.66 -22.35
N SER A 225 20.13 19.58 -23.14
CA SER A 225 19.38 18.38 -22.79
C SER A 225 19.44 18.18 -21.26
N GLY A 226 18.29 18.23 -20.58
CA GLY A 226 18.23 18.19 -19.11
C GLY A 226 19.15 17.11 -18.54
N SER A 227 19.72 17.38 -17.37
CA SER A 227 20.69 16.48 -16.73
C SER A 227 19.96 15.57 -15.74
N PHE A 228 20.13 14.25 -15.88
CA PHE A 228 19.38 13.25 -15.12
C PHE A 228 20.29 12.32 -14.30
N GLY A 229 21.37 12.85 -13.73
CA GLY A 229 22.31 12.08 -12.92
C GLY A 229 21.69 11.51 -11.63
N PHE A 230 21.76 10.19 -11.47
CA PHE A 230 21.23 9.44 -10.34
C PHE A 230 22.04 9.62 -9.05
N VAL A 231 23.36 9.84 -9.17
CA VAL A 231 24.31 9.78 -8.04
C VAL A 231 23.95 10.76 -6.92
N PRO A 232 23.65 12.05 -7.16
CA PRO A 232 23.31 12.99 -6.10
C PRO A 232 22.06 12.57 -5.32
N LEU A 233 21.05 12.01 -6.01
CA LEU A 233 19.82 11.53 -5.40
C LEU A 233 20.05 10.31 -4.52
N PHE A 234 20.89 9.40 -5.00
CA PHE A 234 21.29 8.21 -4.25
C PHE A 234 22.08 8.58 -3.00
N VAL A 235 23.05 9.48 -3.12
CA VAL A 235 23.83 9.99 -1.98
C VAL A 235 22.93 10.71 -0.98
N GLY A 236 22.00 11.56 -1.42
CA GLY A 236 21.05 12.21 -0.52
C GLY A 236 20.15 11.22 0.23
N THR A 237 19.68 10.18 -0.47
CA THR A 237 18.88 9.09 0.13
C THR A 237 19.68 8.32 1.18
N LEU A 238 20.93 7.97 0.86
CA LEU A 238 21.83 7.29 1.81
C LEU A 238 22.20 8.18 2.99
N LEU A 239 22.44 9.47 2.79
CA LEU A 239 22.79 10.41 3.85
C LEU A 239 21.67 10.52 4.89
N ILE A 240 20.42 10.74 4.44
CA ILE A 240 19.25 10.79 5.32
C ILE A 240 19.05 9.45 6.03
N SER A 241 19.15 8.34 5.29
CA SER A 241 19.02 6.99 5.85
C SER A 241 20.09 6.70 6.90
N ALA A 242 21.34 7.14 6.67
CA ALA A 242 22.45 6.97 7.60
C ALA A 242 22.21 7.74 8.89
N VAL A 243 21.80 9.01 8.82
CA VAL A 243 21.41 9.80 9.99
C VAL A 243 20.30 9.10 10.77
N ALA A 244 19.28 8.60 10.09
CA ALA A 244 18.18 7.86 10.72
C ALA A 244 18.67 6.60 11.45
N MET A 245 19.54 5.80 10.82
CA MET A 245 20.06 4.56 11.41
C MET A 245 20.97 4.80 12.61
N VAL A 246 21.80 5.85 12.57
CA VAL A 246 22.68 6.23 13.70
C VAL A 246 21.87 6.45 14.98
N ILE A 247 20.61 6.87 14.86
CA ILE A 247 19.71 7.12 16.00
C ILE A 247 18.84 5.90 16.28
N ALA A 248 18.21 5.36 15.24
CA ALA A 248 17.21 4.31 15.39
C ALA A 248 17.81 2.98 15.86
N VAL A 249 18.99 2.61 15.34
CA VAL A 249 19.60 1.30 15.66
C VAL A 249 20.02 1.25 17.13
N PRO A 250 20.82 2.20 17.67
CA PRO A 250 21.22 2.14 19.08
C PRO A 250 20.03 2.27 20.02
N VAL A 251 19.13 3.23 19.80
CA VAL A 251 18.00 3.47 20.71
C VAL A 251 17.00 2.33 20.66
N GLY A 252 16.69 1.82 19.45
CA GLY A 252 15.80 0.70 19.26
C GLY A 252 16.35 -0.59 19.86
N LEU A 253 17.61 -0.92 19.60
CA LEU A 253 18.25 -2.13 20.13
C LEU A 253 18.39 -2.09 21.66
N MET A 254 18.79 -0.96 22.24
CA MET A 254 18.89 -0.82 23.70
C MET A 254 17.51 -0.91 24.36
N SER A 255 16.48 -0.36 23.72
CA SER A 255 15.09 -0.47 24.18
C SER A 255 14.59 -1.91 24.11
N ALA A 256 14.96 -2.67 23.06
CA ALA A 256 14.63 -4.08 22.93
C ALA A 256 15.30 -4.92 24.03
N ILE A 257 16.60 -4.74 24.25
CA ILE A 257 17.35 -5.44 25.32
C ILE A 257 16.74 -5.12 26.69
N TYR A 258 16.37 -3.87 26.93
CA TYR A 258 15.72 -3.48 28.19
C TYR A 258 14.37 -4.17 28.34
N LEU A 259 13.52 -4.17 27.31
CA LEU A 259 12.19 -4.75 27.35
C LEU A 259 12.19 -6.28 27.45
N SER A 260 13.18 -6.95 26.86
CA SER A 260 13.29 -8.41 26.91
C SER A 260 13.89 -8.91 28.22
N GLU A 261 14.92 -8.22 28.76
CA GLU A 261 15.71 -8.76 29.88
C GLU A 261 15.49 -8.06 31.22
N TYR A 262 15.34 -6.73 31.20
CA TYR A 262 15.36 -5.91 32.42
C TYR A 262 13.97 -5.47 32.85
N ALA A 263 13.02 -5.36 31.92
CA ALA A 263 11.70 -4.81 32.18
C ALA A 263 10.83 -5.78 33.00
N THR A 264 10.09 -5.21 33.95
CA THR A 264 9.04 -5.97 34.63
C THR A 264 7.90 -6.30 33.67
N ARG A 265 7.20 -7.42 33.91
CA ARG A 265 6.05 -7.85 33.08
C ARG A 265 5.00 -6.74 32.90
N ARG A 266 4.75 -5.95 33.95
CA ARG A 266 3.81 -4.81 33.90
C ARG A 266 4.29 -3.70 32.98
N PHE A 267 5.55 -3.28 33.12
CA PHE A 267 6.12 -2.26 32.25
C PHE A 267 6.09 -2.71 30.78
N ARG A 268 6.54 -3.94 30.51
CA ARG A 268 6.52 -4.52 29.15
C ARG A 268 5.11 -4.56 28.55
N SER A 269 4.10 -4.97 29.33
CA SER A 269 2.70 -5.06 28.86
C SER A 269 2.08 -3.72 28.45
N ILE A 270 2.68 -2.59 28.84
CA ILE A 270 2.22 -1.25 28.48
C ILE A 270 3.13 -0.67 27.40
N THR A 271 4.44 -0.69 27.61
CA THR A 271 5.42 -0.02 26.74
C THR A 271 5.50 -0.64 25.35
N LYS A 272 5.46 -1.98 25.23
CA LYS A 272 5.56 -2.65 23.92
C LYS A 272 4.36 -2.28 23.01
N PRO A 273 3.09 -2.42 23.44
CA PRO A 273 1.95 -1.97 22.64
C PRO A 273 1.98 -0.48 22.30
N VAL A 274 2.41 0.39 23.23
CA VAL A 274 2.52 1.84 22.95
C VAL A 274 3.51 2.12 21.82
N LEU A 275 4.68 1.48 21.86
CA LEU A 275 5.68 1.61 20.80
C LEU A 275 5.17 1.03 19.47
N GLU A 276 4.47 -0.10 19.49
CA GLU A 276 3.85 -0.67 18.27
C GLU A 276 2.76 0.24 17.67
N ILE A 277 1.98 0.93 18.51
CA ILE A 277 1.02 1.94 18.05
C ILE A 277 1.74 3.11 17.36
N LEU A 278 2.91 3.54 17.86
CA LEU A 278 3.71 4.59 17.21
C LEU A 278 4.15 4.18 15.79
N ALA A 279 4.42 2.88 15.55
CA ALA A 279 4.74 2.39 14.22
C ALA A 279 3.55 2.45 13.23
N GLY A 280 2.31 2.57 13.75
CA GLY A 280 1.08 2.72 12.98
C GLY A 280 0.74 4.18 12.62
N VAL A 281 1.49 5.16 13.14
CA VAL A 281 1.27 6.58 12.80
C VAL A 281 1.64 6.82 11.33
N PRO A 282 0.75 7.45 10.53
CA PRO A 282 1.06 7.74 9.13
C PRO A 282 2.31 8.60 8.97
N THR A 283 3.17 8.24 8.01
CA THR A 283 4.44 8.92 7.73
C THR A 283 4.28 10.40 7.39
N VAL A 284 3.15 10.79 6.80
CA VAL A 284 2.82 12.20 6.51
C VAL A 284 2.70 13.05 7.79
N VAL A 285 2.23 12.48 8.91
CA VAL A 285 2.14 13.18 10.20
C VAL A 285 3.55 13.49 10.71
N TYR A 286 4.47 12.53 10.59
CA TYR A 286 5.88 12.74 10.88
C TYR A 286 6.51 13.77 9.94
N GLY A 287 6.15 13.79 8.66
CA GLY A 287 6.61 14.79 7.69
C GLY A 287 6.19 16.21 8.06
N PHE A 288 4.93 16.43 8.45
CA PHE A 288 4.47 17.72 8.96
C PHE A 288 5.21 18.15 10.22
N PHE A 289 5.40 17.24 11.17
CA PHE A 289 6.16 17.51 12.40
C PHE A 289 7.63 17.83 12.10
N ALA A 290 8.23 17.14 11.14
CA ALA A 290 9.58 17.40 10.69
C ALA A 290 9.71 18.82 10.12
N ALA A 291 8.84 19.19 9.18
CA ALA A 291 8.90 20.48 8.49
C ALA A 291 8.56 21.68 9.39
N LEU A 292 7.56 21.54 10.26
CA LEU A 292 7.02 22.67 11.03
C LEU A 292 7.65 22.83 12.43
N THR A 293 8.27 21.79 12.96
CA THR A 293 8.81 21.81 14.34
C THR A 293 10.29 21.46 14.38
N VAL A 294 10.67 20.28 13.88
CA VAL A 294 12.05 19.80 14.03
C VAL A 294 13.03 20.57 13.15
N ALA A 295 12.68 20.84 11.90
CA ALA A 295 13.51 21.59 10.97
C ALA A 295 13.84 23.02 11.46
N PRO A 296 12.85 23.86 11.86
CA PRO A 296 13.12 25.15 12.47
C PRO A 296 13.97 25.04 13.74
N PHE A 297 13.65 24.10 14.63
CA PHE A 297 14.39 23.90 15.88
C PHE A 297 15.87 23.54 15.64
N ILE A 298 16.16 22.62 14.74
CA ILE A 298 17.54 22.22 14.40
C ILE A 298 18.29 23.37 13.74
N ARG A 299 17.61 24.17 12.91
CA ARG A 299 18.21 25.36 12.31
C ARG A 299 18.54 26.43 13.35
N GLU A 300 17.61 26.77 14.24
CA GLU A 300 17.82 27.75 15.31
C GLU A 300 18.97 27.33 16.24
N LEU A 301 19.01 26.04 16.63
CA LEU A 301 20.12 25.49 17.39
C LEU A 301 21.46 25.61 16.64
N GLY A 302 21.48 25.25 15.36
CA GLY A 302 22.68 25.40 14.52
C GLY A 302 23.16 26.84 14.42
N GLU A 303 22.25 27.78 14.14
CA GLU A 303 22.54 29.21 14.06
C GLU A 303 23.07 29.75 15.40
N SER A 304 22.51 29.29 16.53
CA SER A 304 22.99 29.67 17.87
C SER A 304 24.42 29.18 18.16
N MET A 305 24.86 28.11 17.50
CA MET A 305 26.22 27.56 17.56
C MET A 305 27.15 28.14 16.47
N GLY A 306 26.69 29.10 15.67
CA GLY A 306 27.45 29.70 14.56
C GLY A 306 27.55 28.82 13.31
N LEU A 307 26.69 27.80 13.19
CA LEU A 307 26.62 26.90 12.04
C LEU A 307 25.55 27.38 11.05
N SER A 308 25.81 27.22 9.74
CA SER A 308 24.79 27.42 8.71
C SER A 308 24.04 26.11 8.50
N VAL A 309 22.75 26.10 8.84
CA VAL A 309 21.89 24.91 8.74
C VAL A 309 20.69 25.23 7.86
N ALA A 310 20.45 24.39 6.85
CA ALA A 310 19.25 24.50 6.04
C ALA A 310 18.02 24.01 6.83
N SER A 311 16.88 24.71 6.68
CA SER A 311 15.61 24.22 7.23
C SER A 311 15.27 22.83 6.67
N GLU A 312 15.48 22.60 5.37
CA GLU A 312 15.24 21.33 4.69
C GLU A 312 16.50 20.42 4.69
N SER A 313 17.25 20.44 5.79
CA SER A 313 18.52 19.71 5.90
C SER A 313 18.34 18.19 6.02
N ALA A 314 19.34 17.43 5.54
CA ALA A 314 19.35 15.98 5.68
C ALA A 314 19.26 15.54 7.15
N LEU A 315 19.84 16.33 8.07
CA LEU A 315 19.82 16.10 9.51
C LEU A 315 18.39 16.13 10.05
N ALA A 316 17.62 17.16 9.74
CA ALA A 316 16.25 17.31 10.22
C ALA A 316 15.34 16.17 9.73
N ALA A 317 15.40 15.85 8.43
CA ALA A 317 14.65 14.74 7.85
C ALA A 317 15.08 13.38 8.43
N GLY A 318 16.40 13.16 8.56
CA GLY A 318 16.97 11.92 9.11
C GLY A 318 16.65 11.71 10.59
N LEU A 319 16.61 12.78 11.40
CA LEU A 319 16.24 12.71 12.82
C LEU A 319 14.82 12.18 13.01
N VAL A 320 13.85 12.76 12.31
CA VAL A 320 12.44 12.35 12.42
C VAL A 320 12.22 10.96 11.84
N MET A 321 12.87 10.65 10.72
CA MET A 321 12.88 9.29 10.17
C MET A 321 13.47 8.29 11.18
N GLY A 322 14.54 8.66 11.89
CA GLY A 322 15.12 7.85 12.95
C GLY A 322 14.11 7.56 14.07
N ILE A 323 13.41 8.58 14.55
CA ILE A 323 12.36 8.45 15.58
C ILE A 323 11.27 7.47 15.13
N MET A 324 10.82 7.57 13.88
CA MET A 324 9.82 6.66 13.31
C MET A 324 10.32 5.20 13.25
N ILE A 325 11.62 4.98 13.02
CA ILE A 325 12.20 3.65 12.87
C ILE A 325 12.52 2.98 14.22
N ILE A 326 12.67 3.76 15.31
CA ILE A 326 12.93 3.22 16.65
C ILE A 326 11.97 2.09 17.04
N PRO A 327 10.63 2.25 16.97
CA PRO A 327 9.72 1.20 17.38
C PRO A 327 9.82 -0.07 16.53
N PHE A 328 10.17 0.09 15.25
CA PHE A 328 10.35 -1.04 14.33
C PHE A 328 11.59 -1.86 14.69
N VAL A 329 12.74 -1.21 14.89
CA VAL A 329 13.98 -1.89 15.31
C VAL A 329 13.81 -2.51 16.70
N MET A 330 13.15 -1.79 17.61
CA MET A 330 12.87 -2.26 18.97
C MET A 330 11.98 -3.52 18.96
N SER A 331 10.83 -3.49 18.29
CA SER A 331 9.85 -4.58 18.32
C SER A 331 10.43 -5.86 17.70
N LEU A 332 11.08 -5.75 16.53
CA LEU A 332 11.74 -6.88 15.90
C LEU A 332 12.88 -7.45 16.76
N SER A 333 13.73 -6.58 17.32
CA SER A 333 14.83 -7.04 18.15
C SER A 333 14.33 -7.67 19.46
N ASP A 334 13.26 -7.16 20.07
CA ASP A 334 12.62 -7.76 21.26
C ASP A 334 12.11 -9.17 20.94
N ASP A 335 11.40 -9.35 19.82
CA ASP A 335 10.88 -10.65 19.42
C ASP A 335 12.01 -11.66 19.17
N ILE A 336 13.11 -11.23 18.55
CA ILE A 336 14.27 -12.08 18.27
C ILE A 336 15.00 -12.47 19.56
N ILE A 337 15.20 -11.54 20.50
CA ILE A 337 15.88 -11.85 21.77
C ILE A 337 15.00 -12.79 22.62
N ASN A 338 13.68 -12.58 22.65
CA ASN A 338 12.74 -13.46 23.35
C ASN A 338 12.56 -14.84 22.68
N ALA A 339 12.95 -14.99 21.40
CA ALA A 339 12.93 -16.28 20.72
C ALA A 339 14.10 -17.20 21.13
N VAL A 340 15.13 -16.66 21.78
CA VAL A 340 16.25 -17.45 22.31
C VAL A 340 15.74 -18.33 23.47
N PRO A 341 15.96 -19.66 23.45
CA PRO A 341 15.45 -20.57 24.48
C PRO A 341 15.86 -20.18 25.91
N ASP A 342 14.90 -20.24 26.84
CA ASP A 342 15.14 -19.92 28.26
C ASP A 342 16.21 -20.81 28.90
N THR A 343 16.39 -22.03 28.40
CA THR A 343 17.45 -22.95 28.85
C THR A 343 18.85 -22.37 28.71
N MET A 344 19.11 -21.55 27.69
CA MET A 344 20.42 -20.88 27.53
C MET A 344 20.65 -19.83 28.62
N ARG A 345 19.58 -19.13 29.02
CA ARG A 345 19.60 -18.11 30.07
C ARG A 345 19.79 -18.75 31.44
N GLU A 346 19.00 -19.79 31.73
CA GLU A 346 19.10 -20.56 32.98
C GLU A 346 20.47 -21.26 33.11
N ALA A 347 21.01 -21.85 32.03
CA ALA A 347 22.33 -22.47 32.06
C ALA A 347 23.46 -21.47 32.35
N SER A 348 23.43 -20.30 31.70
CA SER A 348 24.41 -19.23 31.94
C SER A 348 24.38 -18.74 33.40
N LEU A 349 23.18 -18.45 33.91
CA LEU A 349 22.99 -18.05 35.31
C LEU A 349 23.40 -19.16 36.29
N GLY A 350 23.11 -20.43 35.95
CA GLY A 350 23.51 -21.60 36.73
C GLY A 350 25.03 -21.81 36.82
N MET A 351 25.79 -21.31 35.84
CA MET A 351 27.26 -21.25 35.90
C MET A 351 27.81 -20.06 36.69
N GLY A 352 26.93 -19.28 37.34
CA GLY A 352 27.32 -18.10 38.14
C GLY A 352 27.54 -16.83 37.32
N ALA A 353 27.13 -16.80 36.04
CA ALA A 353 27.21 -15.58 35.24
C ALA A 353 26.21 -14.53 35.74
N THR A 354 26.58 -13.26 35.66
CA THR A 354 25.63 -12.17 35.91
C THR A 354 24.63 -12.04 34.76
N MET A 355 23.51 -11.34 35.00
CA MET A 355 22.53 -11.07 33.95
C MET A 355 23.15 -10.31 32.77
N SER A 356 23.99 -9.30 33.04
CA SER A 356 24.71 -8.55 31.99
C SER A 356 25.68 -9.42 31.18
N GLU A 357 26.34 -10.39 31.82
CA GLU A 357 27.20 -11.34 31.12
C GLU A 357 26.40 -12.32 30.27
N THR A 358 25.29 -12.84 30.80
CA THR A 358 24.38 -13.72 30.06
C THR A 358 23.87 -13.02 28.79
N ILE A 359 23.48 -11.75 28.90
CA ILE A 359 23.04 -10.95 27.75
C ILE A 359 24.16 -10.77 26.72
N ARG A 360 25.33 -10.30 27.16
CA ARG A 360 26.43 -9.96 26.23
C ARG A 360 27.13 -11.16 25.62
N LYS A 361 27.28 -12.26 26.37
CA LYS A 361 28.09 -13.42 25.97
C LYS A 361 27.26 -14.59 25.43
N VAL A 362 25.95 -14.64 25.71
CA VAL A 362 25.10 -15.78 25.31
C VAL A 362 23.94 -15.29 24.44
N LEU A 363 23.10 -14.41 24.96
CA LEU A 363 21.83 -14.07 24.31
C LEU A 363 22.01 -13.20 23.07
N LEU A 364 22.79 -12.12 23.15
CA LEU A 364 23.03 -11.24 22.01
C LEU A 364 23.77 -11.96 20.87
N PRO A 365 24.83 -12.77 21.11
CA PRO A 365 25.43 -13.57 20.05
C PRO A 365 24.46 -14.54 19.38
N ALA A 366 23.62 -15.23 20.16
CA ALA A 366 22.61 -16.16 19.63
C ALA A 366 21.51 -15.43 18.83
N ALA A 367 21.10 -14.24 19.27
CA ALA A 367 20.09 -13.40 18.61
C ALA A 367 20.66 -12.58 17.42
N LEU A 368 21.98 -12.46 17.30
CA LEU A 368 22.66 -11.58 16.35
C LEU A 368 22.20 -11.76 14.89
N PRO A 369 22.05 -12.98 14.34
CA PRO A 369 21.61 -13.15 12.96
C PRO A 369 20.22 -12.53 12.72
N GLY A 370 19.32 -12.71 13.69
CA GLY A 370 17.98 -12.11 13.63
C GLY A 370 18.03 -10.60 13.79
N ILE A 371 18.78 -10.07 14.76
CA ILE A 371 18.90 -8.62 15.01
C ILE A 371 19.45 -7.91 13.77
N VAL A 372 20.50 -8.48 13.16
CA VAL A 372 21.07 -7.96 11.90
C VAL A 372 20.03 -7.99 10.79
N GLY A 373 19.26 -9.07 10.66
CA GLY A 373 18.13 -9.16 9.72
C GLY A 373 17.08 -8.05 9.96
N GLY A 374 16.69 -7.80 11.21
CA GLY A 374 15.75 -6.75 11.58
C GLY A 374 16.27 -5.34 11.25
N ILE A 375 17.55 -5.07 11.50
CA ILE A 375 18.20 -3.80 11.14
C ILE A 375 18.23 -3.63 9.62
N LEU A 376 18.52 -4.68 8.85
CA LEU A 376 18.56 -4.60 7.38
C LEU A 376 17.17 -4.34 6.78
N LEU A 377 16.10 -4.86 7.39
CA LEU A 377 14.72 -4.50 7.05
C LEU A 377 14.43 -3.02 7.37
N ALA A 378 14.97 -2.50 8.48
CA ALA A 378 14.82 -1.10 8.87
C ALA A 378 15.54 -0.16 7.90
N VAL A 379 16.75 -0.53 7.45
CA VAL A 379 17.50 0.20 6.40
C VAL A 379 16.72 0.22 5.10
N SER A 380 16.18 -0.93 4.68
CA SER A 380 15.37 -1.02 3.45
C SER A 380 14.13 -0.13 3.50
N ARG A 381 13.50 -0.03 4.68
CA ARG A 381 12.39 0.91 4.91
C ARG A 381 12.83 2.36 4.86
N ALA A 382 13.98 2.71 5.44
CA ALA A 382 14.52 4.08 5.42
C ALA A 382 14.81 4.57 4.00
N ILE A 383 15.41 3.72 3.17
CA ILE A 383 15.72 4.03 1.76
C ILE A 383 14.44 4.25 0.94
N GLY A 384 13.38 3.50 1.26
CA GLY A 384 12.06 3.64 0.63
C GLY A 384 11.15 4.71 1.25
N GLU A 385 11.61 5.45 2.27
CA GLU A 385 10.80 6.48 2.91
C GLU A 385 10.49 7.60 1.91
N THR A 386 9.22 8.03 1.90
CA THR A 386 8.71 8.94 0.87
C THR A 386 8.09 10.18 1.49
N MET A 387 7.23 10.07 2.49
CA MET A 387 6.44 11.22 2.95
C MET A 387 7.22 12.14 3.87
N ILE A 388 8.05 11.58 4.77
CA ILE A 388 8.90 12.41 5.64
C ILE A 388 9.85 13.24 4.78
N VAL A 389 10.50 12.60 3.81
CA VAL A 389 11.50 13.27 2.95
C VAL A 389 10.87 14.22 1.95
N VAL A 390 9.70 13.92 1.36
CA VAL A 390 8.96 14.85 0.48
C VAL A 390 8.63 16.16 1.20
N MET A 391 8.36 16.10 2.50
CA MET A 391 7.96 17.27 3.27
C MET A 391 9.11 18.01 3.96
N ALA A 392 10.19 17.30 4.31
CA ALA A 392 11.25 17.85 5.15
C ALA A 392 12.64 17.92 4.48
N ALA A 393 12.84 17.23 3.36
CA ALA A 393 14.10 17.30 2.60
C ALA A 393 13.98 18.32 1.46
N GLY A 394 15.12 18.83 1.01
CA GLY A 394 15.17 19.84 -0.04
C GLY A 394 14.83 19.28 -1.42
N LEU A 395 14.52 20.19 -2.34
CA LEU A 395 14.29 19.85 -3.76
C LEU A 395 15.57 19.90 -4.61
N SER A 396 16.62 20.56 -4.11
CA SER A 396 17.88 20.71 -4.82
C SER A 396 18.76 19.47 -4.66
N ALA A 397 19.15 18.88 -5.79
CA ALA A 397 20.08 17.77 -5.82
C ALA A 397 21.53 18.27 -5.74
N LYS A 398 22.08 18.30 -4.52
CA LYS A 398 23.48 18.63 -4.26
C LYS A 398 24.24 17.37 -3.86
N LEU A 399 25.41 17.16 -4.47
CA LEU A 399 26.31 16.10 -4.06
C LEU A 399 27.12 16.55 -2.84
N THR A 400 26.61 16.23 -1.65
CA THR A 400 27.21 16.62 -0.37
C THR A 400 27.07 15.50 0.65
N ILE A 401 28.04 15.42 1.57
CA ILE A 401 27.99 14.53 2.74
C ILE A 401 27.65 15.31 4.02
N ASN A 402 27.53 16.63 3.94
CA ASN A 402 27.21 17.49 5.07
C ASN A 402 25.72 17.37 5.41
N PRO A 403 25.35 16.83 6.58
CA PRO A 403 23.95 16.63 6.92
C PRO A 403 23.21 17.93 7.21
N LEU A 404 23.93 19.05 7.38
CA LEU A 404 23.34 20.38 7.62
C LEU A 404 22.86 21.06 6.34
N GLU A 405 23.28 20.54 5.18
CA GLU A 405 22.86 21.05 3.87
C GLU A 405 21.55 20.42 3.40
N ALA A 406 20.84 21.16 2.57
CA ALA A 406 19.66 20.64 1.88
C ALA A 406 20.08 19.66 0.78
N VAL A 407 19.53 18.46 0.85
CA VAL A 407 19.67 17.40 -0.16
C VAL A 407 18.29 16.89 -0.53
N THR A 408 18.17 16.30 -1.71
CA THR A 408 16.94 15.65 -2.17
C THR A 408 17.14 14.14 -2.27
N THR A 409 16.05 13.37 -2.27
CA THR A 409 16.08 11.91 -2.36
C THR A 409 15.49 11.41 -3.67
N ILE A 410 15.72 10.13 -3.97
CA ILE A 410 15.11 9.47 -5.11
C ILE A 410 13.57 9.53 -5.02
N THR A 411 13.02 9.27 -3.84
CA THR A 411 11.57 9.27 -3.59
C THR A 411 10.95 10.66 -3.71
N VAL A 412 11.64 11.72 -3.26
CA VAL A 412 11.21 13.11 -3.47
C VAL A 412 11.11 13.40 -4.97
N GLN A 413 12.13 13.05 -5.75
CA GLN A 413 12.14 13.31 -7.19
C GLN A 413 11.09 12.50 -7.95
N ILE A 414 10.82 11.25 -7.55
CA ILE A 414 9.73 10.47 -8.16
C ILE A 414 8.39 11.19 -7.96
N VAL A 415 8.10 11.68 -6.75
CA VAL A 415 6.85 12.41 -6.48
C VAL A 415 6.80 13.73 -7.26
N THR A 416 7.87 14.53 -7.24
CA THR A 416 7.87 15.85 -7.88
C THR A 416 7.80 15.79 -9.40
N LEU A 417 8.33 14.73 -10.02
CA LEU A 417 8.27 14.53 -11.47
C LEU A 417 6.92 14.00 -11.96
N LEU A 418 6.16 13.31 -11.08
CA LEU A 418 4.84 12.78 -11.39
C LEU A 418 3.69 13.73 -11.00
N VAL A 419 3.97 14.77 -10.22
CA VAL A 419 3.01 15.79 -9.86
C VAL A 419 3.05 16.94 -10.88
N GLY A 420 1.91 17.18 -11.56
CA GLY A 420 1.69 18.32 -12.47
C GLY A 420 1.11 17.93 -13.84
N ASP A 421 0.72 18.93 -14.63
CA ASP A 421 0.13 18.77 -15.98
C ASP A 421 1.20 18.56 -17.08
N GLN A 422 2.18 17.68 -16.84
CA GLN A 422 3.24 17.42 -17.82
C GLN A 422 2.81 16.38 -18.85
N GLU A 423 3.30 16.51 -20.08
CA GLU A 423 3.12 15.49 -21.11
C GLU A 423 3.78 14.17 -20.67
N PHE A 424 3.01 13.08 -20.72
CA PHE A 424 3.45 11.74 -20.31
C PHE A 424 4.64 11.21 -21.14
N ASP A 425 4.84 11.72 -22.37
CA ASP A 425 5.97 11.34 -23.23
C ASP A 425 7.21 12.25 -23.04
N SER A 426 7.16 13.21 -22.11
CA SER A 426 8.34 14.03 -21.84
C SER A 426 9.46 13.22 -21.16
N PRO A 427 10.74 13.42 -21.51
CA PRO A 427 11.87 12.78 -20.81
C PRO A 427 11.85 13.03 -19.29
N LYS A 428 11.32 14.18 -18.87
CA LYS A 428 11.16 14.57 -17.48
C LYS A 428 10.23 13.64 -16.70
N THR A 429 9.04 13.34 -17.24
CA THR A 429 8.09 12.40 -16.61
C THR A 429 8.63 10.97 -16.66
N LEU A 430 9.23 10.57 -17.79
CA LEU A 430 9.82 9.24 -17.96
C LEU A 430 10.98 8.96 -16.99
N ALA A 431 11.71 10.00 -16.57
CA ALA A 431 12.79 9.88 -15.59
C ALA A 431 12.31 9.33 -14.23
N ALA A 432 11.06 9.60 -13.83
CA ALA A 432 10.50 9.05 -12.59
C ALA A 432 10.43 7.51 -12.62
N PHE A 433 10.11 6.92 -13.77
CA PHE A 433 10.09 5.46 -13.94
C PHE A 433 11.50 4.87 -13.94
N ALA A 434 12.48 5.56 -14.54
CA ALA A 434 13.88 5.15 -14.48
C ALA A 434 14.43 5.18 -13.04
N LEU A 435 14.12 6.24 -12.28
CA LEU A 435 14.44 6.33 -10.85
C LEU A 435 13.77 5.21 -10.05
N GLY A 436 12.49 4.94 -10.29
CA GLY A 436 11.74 3.86 -9.64
C GLY A 436 12.34 2.48 -9.95
N LEU A 437 12.74 2.23 -11.20
CA LEU A 437 13.39 0.99 -11.61
C LEU A 437 14.72 0.79 -10.88
N VAL A 438 15.58 1.80 -10.85
CA VAL A 438 16.88 1.71 -10.17
C VAL A 438 16.70 1.58 -8.66
N LEU A 439 15.78 2.32 -8.05
CA LEU A 439 15.47 2.16 -6.61
C LEU A 439 14.99 0.75 -6.30
N PHE A 440 14.12 0.17 -7.14
CA PHE A 440 13.69 -1.22 -7.00
C PHE A 440 14.86 -2.20 -7.05
N PHE A 441 15.76 -2.08 -8.04
CA PHE A 441 16.93 -2.96 -8.13
C PHE A 441 17.91 -2.77 -6.96
N VAL A 442 18.17 -1.54 -6.52
CA VAL A 442 19.03 -1.24 -5.39
C VAL A 442 18.46 -1.85 -4.10
N THR A 443 17.17 -1.63 -3.83
CA THR A 443 16.50 -2.18 -2.64
C THR A 443 16.42 -3.71 -2.69
N LEU A 444 16.17 -4.30 -3.86
CA LEU A 444 16.21 -5.75 -4.05
C LEU A 444 17.61 -6.31 -3.77
N LEU A 445 18.66 -5.69 -4.34
CA LEU A 445 20.04 -6.12 -4.15
C LEU A 445 20.44 -6.07 -2.68
N LEU A 446 20.11 -4.97 -1.98
CA LEU A 446 20.35 -4.83 -0.54
C LEU A 446 19.62 -5.91 0.26
N ASN A 447 18.36 -6.20 -0.06
CA ASN A 447 17.59 -7.25 0.60
C ASN A 447 18.17 -8.66 0.33
N VAL A 448 18.64 -8.94 -0.89
CA VAL A 448 19.28 -10.22 -1.21
C VAL A 448 20.60 -10.37 -0.46
N ILE A 449 21.44 -9.34 -0.42
CA ILE A 449 22.67 -9.32 0.38
C ILE A 449 22.33 -9.52 1.85
N ALA A 450 21.30 -8.86 2.35
CA ALA A 450 20.86 -9.00 3.73
C ALA A 450 20.50 -10.45 4.08
N LEU A 451 19.70 -11.10 3.24
CA LEU A 451 19.32 -12.50 3.43
C LEU A 451 20.54 -13.44 3.38
N TYR A 452 21.50 -13.18 2.48
CA TYR A 452 22.72 -13.97 2.40
C TYR A 452 23.56 -13.84 3.68
N VAL A 453 23.72 -12.62 4.20
CA VAL A 453 24.44 -12.36 5.46
C VAL A 453 23.75 -13.08 6.62
N VAL A 454 22.44 -12.96 6.77
CA VAL A 454 21.68 -13.60 7.85
C VAL A 454 21.80 -15.13 7.82
N ARG A 455 21.73 -15.75 6.64
CA ARG A 455 21.89 -17.21 6.49
C ARG A 455 23.25 -17.70 6.98
N LYS A 456 24.33 -17.01 6.61
CA LYS A 456 25.70 -17.37 7.00
C LYS A 456 25.90 -17.39 8.52
N TYR A 457 25.24 -16.48 9.26
CA TYR A 457 25.35 -16.42 10.71
C TYR A 457 24.42 -17.40 11.44
N ARG A 458 23.34 -17.87 10.80
CA ARG A 458 22.43 -18.86 11.38
C ARG A 458 23.05 -20.27 11.43
N GLU A 459 23.89 -20.61 10.46
CA GLU A 459 24.58 -21.92 10.37
C GLU A 459 25.61 -22.16 11.51
N GLN A 460 25.93 -21.16 12.33
CA GLN A 460 26.91 -21.31 13.43
C GLN A 460 26.30 -21.76 14.76
N TYR A 461 24.97 -21.83 14.89
CA TYR A 461 24.27 -22.09 16.16
C TYR A 461 23.20 -23.20 16.09
N GLU A 462 23.02 -23.84 14.93
CA GLU A 462 22.42 -25.18 14.79
C GLU A 462 23.54 -26.22 14.90
#